data_AF-A0A382F4M3-F1
#
_entry.id   AF-A0A382F4M3-F1
#
_cell.length_a   1.000
_cell.length_b   1.000
_cell.length_c   1.000
_cell.angle_alpha   90.00
_cell.angle_beta   90.00
_cell.angle_gamma   90.00
#
_symmetry.space_group_name_H-M   'P 1'
#
loop_
_entity.id
_entity.type
_entity.pdbx_description
1 polymer ?
#
loop_
_entity_poly.entity_id
_entity_poly.type
_entity_poly.pdbx_seq_one_letter_code
_entity_poly.pdbx_strand_id
1 'polypeptide(L)' 'MIILVPMGGKGSRFSKAGYKTNKASILTTDRHTGVKLPMVVCAMKDIPGINNSKNKIVCIDREL' A
#
# COMPACT_ATOMS: atom_id res chain seq x y z
N MET A 1 -18.34 -5.62 0.58
CA MET A 1 -17.79 -4.27 0.83
C MET A 1 -16.79 -3.93 -0.26
N ILE A 2 -16.64 -2.65 -0.59
CA ILE A 2 -15.56 -2.16 -1.46
C ILE A 2 -14.48 -1.54 -0.56
N ILE A 3 -13.26 -2.07 -0.63
CA ILE A 3 -12.08 -1.52 0.03
C ILE A 3 -11.30 -0.75 -1.03
N LEU A 4 -11.33 0.59 -0.94
CA LEU A 4 -10.63 1.48 -1.84
C LEU A 4 -9.27 1.87 -1.26
N VAL A 5 -8.18 1.59 -1.97
CA VAL A 5 -6.81 1.89 -1.56
C VAL A 5 -6.19 2.93 -2.50
N PRO A 6 -6.14 4.21 -2.11
CA PRO A 6 -5.55 5.26 -2.93
C PRO A 6 -4.02 5.26 -2.83
N MET A 7 -3.36 4.97 -3.95
CA MET A 7 -1.90 4.94 -4.10
C MET A 7 -1.34 6.21 -4.79
N GLY A 8 -2.18 6.93 -5.53
CA GLY A 8 -1.86 8.05 -6.44
C GLY A 8 -1.36 9.37 -5.87
N GLY A 9 -0.57 9.37 -4.79
CA GLY A 9 0.07 10.59 -4.30
C GLY A 9 1.45 10.82 -4.89
N LYS A 10 1.80 12.06 -5.28
CA LYS A 10 3.13 12.44 -5.82
C LYS A 10 4.31 11.98 -4.96
N GLY A 11 4.10 11.74 -3.66
CA GLY A 11 5.15 11.23 -2.78
C GLY A 11 6.30 12.21 -2.57
N SER A 12 6.07 13.52 -2.76
CA SER A 12 7.14 14.54 -2.80
C SER A 12 8.08 14.51 -1.59
N ARG A 13 7.59 14.14 -0.40
CA ARG A 13 8.42 13.97 0.81
C ARG A 13 9.39 12.79 0.70
N PHE A 14 8.94 11.67 0.12
CA PHE A 14 9.78 10.51 -0.18
C PHE A 14 10.77 10.83 -1.30
N SER A 15 10.33 11.50 -2.37
CA SER A 15 11.24 11.90 -3.45
C SER A 15 12.33 12.86 -2.96
N LYS A 16 12.00 13.84 -2.11
CA LYS A 16 12.98 14.73 -1.47
C LYS A 16 13.97 14.01 -0.59
N ALA A 17 13.56 12.89 0.04
CA ALA A 17 14.44 12.03 0.83
C ALA A 17 15.27 11.05 -0.02
N GLY A 18 15.20 11.12 -1.35
CA GLY A 18 16.00 10.31 -2.28
C GLY A 18 15.36 8.99 -2.71
N TYR A 19 14.11 8.71 -2.31
CA TYR A 19 13.41 7.52 -2.77
C TYR A 19 13.00 7.66 -4.24
N LYS A 20 13.36 6.65 -5.05
CA LYS A 20 13.02 6.57 -6.48
C LYS A 20 11.76 5.75 -6.75
N THR A 21 11.42 4.85 -5.84
CA THR A 21 10.27 3.96 -5.93
C THR A 21 8.99 4.69 -5.50
N ASN A 22 7.85 4.36 -6.12
CA ASN A 22 6.54 4.83 -5.65
C ASN A 22 6.39 4.49 -4.16
N LYS A 23 5.90 5.47 -3.36
CA LYS A 23 5.73 5.34 -1.91
C LYS A 23 4.98 4.06 -1.49
N ALA A 24 3.98 3.64 -2.26
CA ALA A 24 3.15 2.47 -1.97
C ALA A 24 3.93 1.16 -2.10
N SER A 25 4.96 1.15 -2.96
CA SER A 25 5.79 -0.01 -3.27
C SER A 25 7.09 -0.07 -2.46
N ILE A 26 7.36 0.92 -1.60
CA ILE A 26 8.53 0.91 -0.70
C ILE A 26 8.38 -0.27 0.28
N LEU A 27 9.43 -1.07 0.43
CA LEU A 27 9.44 -2.20 1.35
C LEU A 27 9.44 -1.73 2.81
N THR A 28 8.48 -2.21 3.60
CA THR A 28 8.38 -1.99 5.05
C THR A 28 8.31 -3.33 5.77
N THR A 29 8.59 -3.34 7.08
CA THR A 29 8.47 -4.55 7.89
C THR A 29 6.99 -4.81 8.18
N ASP A 30 6.47 -5.95 7.74
CA ASP A 30 5.11 -6.40 8.05
C ASP A 30 5.00 -6.74 9.53
N ARG A 31 4.05 -6.13 10.24
CA ARG A 31 3.86 -6.33 11.68
C ARG A 31 3.38 -7.74 12.03
N HIS A 32 2.78 -8.46 11.08
CA HIS A 32 2.21 -9.79 11.32
C HIS A 32 3.23 -10.90 11.16
N THR A 33 4.22 -10.72 10.29
CA THR A 33 5.17 -11.78 9.90
C THR A 33 6.64 -11.41 10.09
N GLY A 34 6.96 -10.13 10.31
CA GLY A 34 8.33 -9.63 10.41
C GLY A 34 9.09 -9.53 9.07
N VAL A 35 8.49 -9.98 7.96
CA VAL A 35 9.14 -9.95 6.64
C VAL A 35 8.97 -8.59 5.95
N LYS A 36 9.82 -8.29 4.98
CA LYS A 36 9.71 -7.06 4.19
C LYS A 36 8.69 -7.22 3.07
N LEU A 37 7.65 -6.40 3.06
CA LEU A 37 6.61 -6.36 2.01
C LEU A 37 6.39 -4.91 1.54
N PRO A 38 5.79 -4.68 0.35
CA PRO A 38 5.40 -3.34 -0.06
C PRO A 38 4.50 -2.68 0.99
N MET A 39 4.71 -1.39 1.25
CA MET A 39 3.98 -0.61 2.25
C MET A 39 2.47 -0.78 2.13
N VAL A 40 1.95 -0.77 0.90
CA VAL A 40 0.52 -0.95 0.65
C VAL A 40 0.01 -2.32 1.07
N VAL A 41 0.81 -3.38 0.89
CA VAL A 41 0.43 -4.74 1.31
C VAL A 41 0.39 -4.84 2.83
N CYS A 42 1.39 -4.27 3.52
CA CYS A 42 1.39 -4.17 4.98
C CYS A 42 0.14 -3.45 5.49
N ALA A 43 -0.19 -2.29 4.91
CA ALA A 43 -1.37 -1.52 5.29
C ALA A 43 -2.68 -2.28 5.02
N MET A 44 -2.77 -2.99 3.88
CA MET A 44 -3.96 -3.76 3.52
C MET A 44 -4.23 -4.91 4.49
N LYS A 45 -3.19 -5.59 4.99
CA LYS A 45 -3.33 -6.68 5.96
C LYS A 45 -3.99 -6.24 7.28
N ASP A 46 -3.91 -4.95 7.62
CA ASP A 46 -4.52 -4.37 8.81
C ASP A 46 -5.99 -3.94 8.60
N ILE A 47 -6.52 -4.01 7.36
CA ILE A 47 -7.89 -3.61 7.06
C ILE A 47 -8.86 -4.72 7.47
N PRO A 48 -9.88 -4.44 8.31
CA PRO A 48 -10.91 -5.41 8.63
C PRO A 48 -11.61 -5.95 7.38
N GLY A 49 -11.70 -7.28 7.27
CA GLY A 49 -12.34 -7.94 6.14
C GLY A 49 -11.49 -7.99 4.86
N ILE A 50 -10.19 -7.69 4.91
CA ILE A 50 -9.29 -7.83 3.75
C ILE A 50 -9.23 -9.27 3.20
N ASN A 51 -9.34 -10.27 4.08
CA ASN A 51 -9.30 -11.69 3.70
C ASN A 51 -10.67 -12.26 3.33
N ASN A 52 -11.74 -11.45 3.32
CA ASN A 52 -13.06 -11.92 2.94
C ASN A 52 -13.22 -11.86 1.42
N SER A 53 -13.35 -13.03 0.78
CA SER A 53 -13.47 -13.17 -0.69
C SER A 53 -14.72 -12.52 -1.29
N LYS A 54 -15.73 -12.18 -0.47
CA LYS A 54 -16.91 -11.42 -0.91
C LYS A 54 -16.65 -9.90 -0.99
N ASN A 55 -15.52 -9.44 -0.47
CA ASN A 55 -15.12 -8.04 -0.58
C ASN A 55 -14.32 -7.80 -1.86
N LYS A 56 -14.50 -6.61 -2.45
CA LYS A 56 -13.74 -6.17 -3.61
C LYS A 56 -12.69 -5.18 -3.15
N ILE A 57 -11.44 -5.42 -3.55
CA ILE A 57 -10.32 -4.53 -3.30
C ILE A 57 -10.05 -3.76 -4.60
N VAL A 58 -9.99 -2.43 -4.51
CA VAL A 58 -9.70 -1.55 -5.64
C VAL A 58 -8.52 -0.67 -5.27
N CYS A 59 -7.38 -0.90 -5.91
CA CYS A 59 -6.19 -0.07 -5.75
C CYS A 59 -6.17 0.96 -6.88
N ILE A 60 -6.18 2.25 -6.54
CA ILE A 60 -6.17 3.34 -7.53
C ILE A 60 -4.84 4.07 -7.44
N ASP A 61 -4.07 4.05 -8.52
CA ASP A 61 -2.90 4.89 -8.69
C ASP A 61 -3.18 5.98 -9.73
N ARG A 62 -2.33 7.01 -9.77
CA ARG A 62 -2.31 7.98 -10.85
C ARG A 62 -1.46 7.42 -11.99
N GLU A 63 -1.80 7.77 -13.23
CA GLU A 63 -0.86 7.58 -14.34
C GLU A 63 0.43 8.37 -14.05
N LEU A 64 1.57 7.73 -14.32
CA LEU A 64 2.89 8.23 -13.95
C LEU A 64 3.31 9.42 -14.79
#